data_AF-A0A4R8LCT4-F1
#
_entry.id   AF-A0A4R8LCT4-F1
#
_cell.length_a   1.000
_cell.length_b   1.000
_cell.length_c   1.000
_cell.angle_alpha   90.00
_cell.angle_beta   90.00
_cell.angle_gamma   90.00
#
_symmetry.space_group_name_H-M   'P 1'
#
loop_
_entity.id
_entity.type
_entity.pdbx_description
1 polymer ?
#
loop_
_entity_poly.entity_id
_entity_poly.type
_entity_poly.pdbx_seq_one_letter_code
_entity_poly.pdbx_strand_id
1 'polypeptide(L)'
;MERVEYVDRVKHVWSEYRTNDEELAFALGIEEEAESVDVSTKDGATNVTVFTTEAVYHFGTFRADYVGHASRSLVELLKHFRINLPIEYVVAHQTFHIYLTGGKIVAGEREYTIALRSGGYELVEHVQWQMSSTVLDTVLRLASEYEVSAVEIVESSVGAFYTLLSLANEYQVEPDVVISLLTQMIKQDSPAEDKSTEQYSDEPEILV
;
A
#
# COMPACT_ATOMS: atom_id res chain seq x y z
N MET A 1 -39.70 12.82 20.60
CA MET A 1 -38.78 11.68 20.76
C MET A 1 -38.88 10.90 19.47
N GLU A 2 -37.97 11.15 18.53
CA GLU A 2 -37.96 10.46 17.24
C GLU A 2 -37.50 9.02 17.45
N ARG A 3 -38.26 8.06 16.87
CA ARG A 3 -37.91 6.65 16.88
C ARG A 3 -36.73 6.47 15.93
N VAL A 4 -35.58 6.06 16.48
CA VAL A 4 -34.47 5.51 15.70
C VAL A 4 -34.88 4.11 15.28
N GLU A 5 -35.34 3.94 14.04
CA GLU A 5 -35.50 2.62 13.45
C GLU A 5 -34.12 2.08 13.10
N TYR A 6 -33.65 1.10 13.87
CA TYR A 6 -32.48 0.31 13.51
C TYR A 6 -32.87 -0.55 12.30
N VAL A 7 -32.38 -0.18 11.12
CA VAL A 7 -32.56 -0.97 9.89
C VAL A 7 -31.57 -2.13 9.92
N ASP A 8 -32.01 -3.23 10.51
CA ASP A 8 -31.24 -4.47 10.71
C ASP A 8 -31.19 -5.36 9.45
N ARG A 9 -30.85 -4.81 8.27
CA ARG A 9 -31.00 -5.52 6.99
C ARG A 9 -29.82 -5.44 6.03
N VAL A 10 -28.60 -5.23 6.50
CA VAL A 10 -27.45 -5.34 5.61
C VAL A 10 -27.11 -6.81 5.42
N LYS A 11 -27.30 -7.34 4.21
CA LYS A 11 -27.02 -8.75 3.88
C LYS A 11 -25.50 -8.98 3.91
N HIS A 12 -25.02 -9.93 4.69
CA HIS A 12 -23.61 -10.33 4.65
C HIS A 12 -23.37 -11.38 3.57
N VAL A 13 -22.41 -11.12 2.68
CA VAL A 13 -22.00 -12.01 1.58
C VAL A 13 -20.53 -12.34 1.76
N TRP A 14 -20.22 -13.60 2.03
CA TRP A 14 -18.85 -14.09 2.16
C TRP A 14 -18.42 -14.74 0.85
N SER A 15 -17.28 -14.34 0.33
CA SER A 15 -16.64 -15.05 -0.77
C SER A 15 -16.24 -16.46 -0.31
N GLU A 16 -16.66 -17.48 -1.08
CA GLU A 16 -16.25 -18.87 -0.87
C GLU A 16 -15.11 -19.30 -1.82
N TYR A 17 -14.58 -18.36 -2.60
CA TYR A 17 -13.56 -18.61 -3.61
C TYR A 17 -12.18 -18.84 -3.00
N ARG A 18 -11.35 -19.64 -3.67
CA ARG A 18 -10.05 -20.09 -3.14
C ARG A 18 -8.86 -19.37 -3.75
N THR A 19 -9.08 -18.61 -4.82
CA THR A 19 -8.03 -17.91 -5.55
C THR A 19 -8.37 -16.43 -5.74
N ASN A 20 -7.34 -15.59 -5.82
CA ASN A 20 -7.49 -14.14 -6.05
C ASN A 20 -8.26 -13.82 -7.32
N ASP A 21 -8.03 -14.58 -8.39
CA ASP A 21 -8.64 -14.31 -9.69
C ASP A 21 -10.14 -14.61 -9.68
N GLU A 22 -10.56 -15.71 -9.03
CA GLU A 22 -11.96 -16.06 -8.85
C GLU A 22 -12.69 -15.05 -7.95
N GLU A 23 -12.05 -14.67 -6.84
CA GLU A 23 -12.61 -13.71 -5.89
C GLU A 23 -12.72 -12.31 -6.50
N LEU A 24 -11.72 -11.89 -7.28
CA LEU A 24 -11.77 -10.63 -8.04
C LEU A 24 -12.86 -10.68 -9.12
N ALA A 25 -12.97 -11.76 -9.89
CA ALA A 25 -14.01 -11.89 -10.91
C ALA A 25 -15.42 -11.82 -10.30
N PHE A 26 -15.63 -12.41 -9.12
CA PHE A 26 -16.86 -12.26 -8.36
C PHE A 26 -17.10 -10.80 -7.95
N ALA A 27 -16.07 -10.15 -7.40
CA ALA A 27 -16.19 -8.76 -6.95
C ALA A 27 -16.51 -7.78 -8.08
N LEU A 28 -15.94 -7.99 -9.27
CA LEU A 28 -16.22 -7.20 -10.48
C LEU A 28 -17.66 -7.35 -10.97
N GLY A 29 -18.39 -8.39 -10.53
CA GLY A 29 -19.81 -8.57 -10.79
C GLY A 29 -20.74 -7.82 -9.83
N ILE A 30 -20.19 -7.15 -8.80
CA ILE A 30 -20.97 -6.34 -7.86
C ILE A 30 -21.22 -4.98 -8.50
N GLU A 31 -22.49 -4.66 -8.77
CA GLU A 31 -22.90 -3.38 -9.38
C GLU A 31 -23.19 -2.28 -8.34
N GLU A 32 -23.10 -2.61 -7.05
CA GLU A 32 -23.39 -1.71 -5.94
C GLU A 32 -22.24 -0.71 -5.69
N GLU A 33 -22.60 0.51 -5.26
CA GLU A 33 -21.62 1.50 -4.82
C GLU A 33 -21.17 1.23 -3.38
N ALA A 34 -19.86 1.33 -3.14
CA ALA A 34 -19.32 1.25 -1.79
C ALA A 34 -19.56 2.56 -1.02
N GLU A 35 -19.88 2.44 0.27
CA GLU A 35 -19.89 3.54 1.24
C GLU A 35 -18.57 3.60 2.02
N SER A 36 -18.05 2.41 2.36
CA SER A 36 -16.76 2.26 3.03
C SER A 36 -16.10 0.92 2.69
N VAL A 37 -14.78 0.87 2.83
CA VAL A 37 -14.00 -0.36 2.65
C VAL A 37 -13.02 -0.52 3.81
N ASP A 38 -13.08 -1.65 4.50
CA ASP A 38 -12.13 -2.05 5.52
C ASP A 38 -11.14 -3.04 4.94
N VAL A 39 -9.85 -2.77 5.10
CA VAL A 39 -8.77 -3.72 4.82
C VAL A 39 -8.08 -3.98 6.14
N SER A 40 -8.06 -5.22 6.60
CA SER A 40 -7.41 -5.60 7.84
C SER A 40 -6.54 -6.84 7.67
N THR A 41 -5.30 -6.76 8.16
CA THR A 41 -4.37 -7.90 8.09
C THR A 41 -4.19 -8.48 9.49
N LYS A 42 -4.55 -9.75 9.67
CA LYS A 42 -4.42 -10.49 10.93
C LYS A 42 -3.94 -11.91 10.66
N ASP A 43 -2.98 -12.39 11.46
CA ASP A 43 -2.43 -13.75 11.38
C ASP A 43 -1.91 -14.13 9.96
N GLY A 44 -1.40 -13.15 9.20
CA GLY A 44 -0.90 -13.34 7.84
C GLY A 44 -1.98 -13.40 6.76
N ALA A 45 -3.25 -13.19 7.10
CA ALA A 45 -4.37 -13.09 6.16
C ALA A 45 -4.88 -11.64 6.08
N THR A 46 -5.06 -11.13 4.87
CA THR A 46 -5.74 -9.86 4.63
C THR A 46 -7.22 -10.14 4.40
N ASN A 47 -8.08 -9.55 5.24
CA ASN A 47 -9.52 -9.53 5.07
C ASN A 47 -9.91 -8.18 4.47
N VAL A 48 -10.71 -8.22 3.42
CA VAL A 48 -11.25 -7.02 2.79
C VAL A 48 -12.75 -7.05 2.93
N THR A 49 -13.32 -6.02 3.55
CA THR A 49 -14.75 -5.88 3.76
C THR A 49 -15.25 -4.64 3.03
N VAL A 50 -16.18 -4.81 2.10
CA VAL A 50 -16.80 -3.70 1.37
C VAL A 50 -18.23 -3.52 1.89
N PHE A 51 -18.50 -2.33 2.42
CA PHE A 51 -19.81 -1.93 2.91
C PHE A 51 -20.52 -1.14 1.81
N THR A 52 -21.67 -1.62 1.39
CA THR A 52 -22.56 -0.95 0.45
C THR A 52 -23.89 -0.64 1.15
N THR A 53 -24.77 0.08 0.46
CA THR A 53 -26.11 0.39 0.96
C THR A 53 -26.97 -0.87 1.20
N GLU A 54 -26.75 -1.94 0.43
CA GLU A 54 -27.60 -3.15 0.45
C GLU A 54 -26.93 -4.36 1.12
N ALA A 55 -25.60 -4.43 1.14
CA ALA A 55 -24.85 -5.59 1.59
C ALA A 55 -23.47 -5.27 2.21
N VAL A 56 -22.92 -6.25 2.92
CA VAL A 56 -21.52 -6.27 3.33
C VAL A 56 -20.84 -7.45 2.66
N TYR A 57 -19.85 -7.18 1.81
CA TYR A 57 -19.08 -8.20 1.12
C TYR A 57 -17.76 -8.46 1.82
N HIS A 58 -17.42 -9.73 2.02
CA HIS A 58 -16.20 -10.17 2.70
C HIS A 58 -15.34 -10.98 1.74
N PHE A 59 -14.07 -10.59 1.63
CA PHE A 59 -13.07 -11.21 0.76
C PHE A 59 -11.82 -11.58 1.57
N GLY A 60 -11.18 -12.70 1.27
CA GLY A 60 -10.12 -13.26 2.12
C GLY A 60 -8.89 -13.80 1.40
N THR A 61 -8.85 -13.75 0.07
CA THR A 61 -7.71 -14.29 -0.71
C THR A 61 -6.63 -13.25 -0.98
N PHE A 62 -7.01 -11.96 -1.00
CA PHE A 62 -6.11 -10.84 -1.28
C PHE A 62 -4.96 -10.71 -0.27
N ARG A 63 -3.91 -9.96 -0.64
CA ARG A 63 -2.78 -9.64 0.24
C ARG A 63 -2.36 -8.18 0.13
N ALA A 64 -2.06 -7.58 1.27
CA ALA A 64 -1.52 -6.22 1.36
C ALA A 64 -0.07 -6.16 1.83
N ASP A 65 0.60 -7.28 2.10
CA ASP A 65 1.91 -7.31 2.78
C ASP A 65 3.13 -7.41 1.83
N TYR A 66 2.93 -7.49 0.52
CA TYR A 66 4.00 -7.47 -0.48
C TYR A 66 3.53 -6.96 -1.85
N VAL A 67 4.46 -6.55 -2.71
CA VAL A 67 4.17 -6.15 -4.09
C VAL A 67 4.18 -7.38 -4.99
N GLY A 68 3.03 -7.78 -5.52
CA GLY A 68 2.87 -8.95 -6.37
C GLY A 68 1.44 -9.12 -6.89
N HIS A 69 1.12 -10.30 -7.43
CA HIS A 69 -0.21 -10.53 -8.04
C HIS A 69 -1.36 -10.25 -7.07
N ALA A 70 -1.29 -10.79 -5.85
CA ALA A 70 -2.36 -10.65 -4.85
C ALA A 70 -2.64 -9.20 -4.42
N SER A 71 -1.61 -8.36 -4.32
CA SER A 71 -1.78 -6.92 -4.01
C SER A 71 -2.23 -6.11 -5.23
N ARG A 72 -1.86 -6.53 -6.45
CA ARG A 72 -2.43 -5.95 -7.68
C ARG A 72 -3.92 -6.24 -7.80
N SER A 73 -4.36 -7.47 -7.53
CA SER A 73 -5.77 -7.83 -7.50
C SER A 73 -6.55 -7.05 -6.44
N LEU A 74 -5.95 -6.78 -5.27
CA LEU A 74 -6.53 -5.88 -4.26
C LEU A 74 -6.68 -4.45 -4.79
N VAL A 75 -5.67 -3.91 -5.47
CA VAL A 75 -5.76 -2.58 -6.08
C VAL A 75 -6.86 -2.55 -7.15
N GLU A 76 -7.02 -3.62 -7.94
CA GLU A 76 -8.09 -3.74 -8.93
C GLU A 76 -9.48 -3.81 -8.28
N LEU A 77 -9.63 -4.57 -7.18
CA LEU A 77 -10.84 -4.57 -6.36
C LEU A 77 -11.19 -3.16 -5.88
N LEU A 78 -10.22 -2.43 -5.33
CA LEU A 78 -10.44 -1.05 -4.87
C LEU A 78 -10.85 -0.14 -6.03
N LYS A 79 -10.18 -0.25 -7.18
CA LYS A 79 -10.53 0.52 -8.39
C LYS A 79 -11.94 0.26 -8.88
N HIS A 80 -12.43 -0.98 -8.78
CA HIS A 80 -13.83 -1.33 -9.10
C HIS A 80 -14.81 -0.49 -8.28
N PHE A 81 -14.55 -0.36 -6.97
CA PHE A 81 -15.31 0.52 -6.08
C PHE A 81 -14.91 2.00 -6.17
N ARG A 82 -14.29 2.40 -7.28
CA ARG A 82 -13.83 3.76 -7.58
C ARG A 82 -12.80 4.28 -6.59
N ILE A 83 -11.98 3.43 -5.99
CA ILE A 83 -10.91 3.82 -5.07
C ILE A 83 -9.57 3.68 -5.78
N ASN A 84 -8.92 4.81 -6.05
CA ASN A 84 -7.68 4.89 -6.81
C ASN A 84 -6.49 5.15 -5.88
N LEU A 85 -6.05 4.10 -5.16
CA LEU A 85 -4.88 4.18 -4.31
C LEU A 85 -3.64 3.61 -5.00
N PRO A 86 -2.46 4.23 -4.82
CA PRO A 86 -1.20 3.66 -5.29
C PRO A 86 -0.90 2.36 -4.53
N ILE A 87 -0.31 1.38 -5.22
CA ILE A 87 0.02 0.08 -4.63
C ILE A 87 0.97 0.23 -3.43
N GLU A 88 1.85 1.23 -3.48
CA GLU A 88 2.78 1.58 -2.42
C GLU A 88 2.04 1.99 -1.14
N TYR A 89 0.90 2.68 -1.24
CA TYR A 89 0.09 3.03 -0.07
C TYR A 89 -0.52 1.79 0.58
N VAL A 90 -1.10 0.90 -0.23
CA VAL A 90 -1.72 -0.35 0.23
C VAL A 90 -0.70 -1.20 0.98
N VAL A 91 0.50 -1.35 0.40
CA VAL A 91 1.58 -2.16 0.99
C VAL A 91 2.18 -1.53 2.24
N ALA A 92 2.30 -0.20 2.29
CA ALA A 92 2.85 0.50 3.45
C ALA A 92 1.97 0.40 4.70
N HIS A 93 0.64 0.35 4.53
CA HIS A 93 -0.28 0.40 5.67
C HIS A 93 -0.81 -0.98 6.07
N GLN A 94 -1.03 -1.90 5.12
CA GLN A 94 -1.55 -3.27 5.29
C GLN A 94 -2.94 -3.40 5.96
N THR A 95 -3.31 -2.45 6.82
CA THR A 95 -4.58 -2.31 7.53
C THR A 95 -5.00 -0.85 7.47
N PHE A 96 -6.18 -0.59 6.91
CA PHE A 96 -6.74 0.75 6.78
C PHE A 96 -8.25 0.67 6.52
N HIS A 97 -8.96 1.73 6.90
CA HIS A 97 -10.38 1.89 6.66
C HIS A 97 -10.65 3.11 5.78
N ILE A 98 -11.38 2.93 4.69
CA ILE A 98 -11.74 3.97 3.73
C ILE A 98 -13.19 4.37 3.95
N TYR A 99 -13.42 5.63 4.31
CA TYR A 99 -14.76 6.23 4.44
C TYR A 99 -15.03 7.12 3.23
N LEU A 100 -15.73 6.63 2.21
CA LEU A 100 -15.94 7.36 0.95
C LEU A 100 -16.86 8.56 1.16
N THR A 101 -17.95 8.37 1.89
CA THR A 101 -18.87 9.45 2.29
C THR A 101 -18.20 10.47 3.21
N GLY A 102 -17.21 10.04 4.00
CA GLY A 102 -16.42 10.88 4.88
C GLY A 102 -15.21 11.55 4.23
N GLY A 103 -14.88 11.19 2.98
CA GLY A 103 -13.73 11.74 2.26
C GLY A 103 -12.38 11.48 2.94
N LYS A 104 -12.22 10.34 3.64
CA LYS A 104 -10.98 10.02 4.35
C LYS A 104 -10.62 8.54 4.39
N ILE A 105 -9.34 8.26 4.63
CA ILE A 105 -8.79 6.95 4.97
C ILE A 105 -8.15 7.04 6.35
N VAL A 106 -8.43 6.07 7.20
CA VAL A 106 -7.82 5.93 8.52
C VAL A 106 -6.89 4.72 8.49
N ALA A 107 -5.60 4.93 8.74
CA ALA A 107 -4.62 3.85 8.82
C ALA A 107 -3.79 4.01 10.10
N GLY A 108 -4.01 3.12 11.07
CA GLY A 108 -3.47 3.27 12.42
C GLY A 108 -3.95 4.56 13.07
N GLU A 109 -3.01 5.39 13.53
CA GLU A 109 -3.28 6.70 14.16
C GLU A 109 -3.37 7.85 13.14
N ARG A 110 -3.19 7.57 11.84
CA ARG A 110 -3.14 8.59 10.79
C ARG A 110 -4.45 8.65 10.01
N GLU A 111 -4.90 9.87 9.74
CA GLU A 111 -6.00 10.14 8.81
C GLU A 111 -5.47 10.81 7.53
N TYR A 112 -5.94 10.32 6.39
CA TYR A 112 -5.57 10.77 5.06
C TYR A 112 -6.81 11.26 4.31
N THR A 113 -6.82 12.49 3.84
CA THR A 113 -7.95 13.02 3.07
C THR A 113 -7.95 12.45 1.65
N ILE A 114 -9.13 12.02 1.18
CA ILE A 114 -9.37 11.60 -0.20
C ILE A 114 -10.44 12.48 -0.87
N ALA A 115 -10.37 12.61 -2.18
CA ALA A 115 -11.36 13.34 -2.97
C ALA A 115 -11.61 12.66 -4.31
N LEU A 116 -12.84 12.80 -4.83
CA LEU A 116 -13.21 12.30 -6.14
C LEU A 116 -12.50 13.10 -7.24
N ARG A 117 -11.57 12.46 -7.97
CA ARG A 117 -10.77 13.02 -9.06
C ARG A 117 -10.62 11.97 -10.15
N SER A 118 -10.51 12.39 -11.41
CA SER A 118 -10.20 11.48 -12.54
C SER A 118 -11.04 10.20 -12.63
N GLY A 119 -12.29 10.22 -12.13
CA GLY A 119 -13.20 9.06 -12.13
C GLY A 119 -13.24 8.23 -10.84
N GLY A 120 -12.38 8.47 -9.84
CA GLY A 120 -12.37 7.76 -8.56
C GLY A 120 -11.85 8.57 -7.37
N TYR A 121 -11.96 8.04 -6.16
CA TYR A 121 -11.44 8.64 -4.94
C TYR A 121 -9.93 8.45 -4.87
N GLU A 122 -9.22 9.57 -4.80
CA GLU A 122 -7.76 9.63 -4.79
C GLU A 122 -7.29 10.36 -3.53
N LEU A 123 -6.09 10.03 -3.05
CA LEU A 123 -5.41 10.79 -1.99
C LEU A 123 -5.24 12.26 -2.42
N VAL A 124 -5.70 13.19 -1.59
CA VAL A 124 -5.50 14.62 -1.85
C VAL A 124 -4.00 14.95 -1.75
N GLU A 125 -3.48 15.78 -2.66
CA GLU A 125 -2.04 16.07 -2.89
C GLU A 125 -1.16 16.15 -1.63
N HIS A 126 -1.65 16.70 -0.52
CA HIS A 126 -0.90 16.79 0.74
C HIS A 126 -0.48 15.42 1.33
N VAL A 127 -1.11 14.31 0.90
CA VAL A 127 -0.72 12.93 1.25
C VAL A 127 0.31 12.34 0.30
N GLN A 128 0.27 12.68 -0.99
CA GLN A 128 1.37 12.35 -1.93
C GLN A 128 2.68 13.00 -1.44
N TRP A 129 2.61 14.23 -0.92
CA TRP A 129 3.72 14.92 -0.25
C TRP A 129 4.19 14.24 1.04
N GLN A 130 3.33 13.56 1.79
CA GLN A 130 3.74 12.79 2.97
C GLN A 130 4.51 11.52 2.59
N MET A 131 4.17 10.84 1.49
CA MET A 131 5.02 9.79 0.92
C MET A 131 6.33 10.37 0.36
N SER A 132 6.29 11.58 -0.20
CA SER A 132 7.49 12.34 -0.53
C SER A 132 8.30 12.75 0.70
N SER A 133 7.75 12.74 1.92
CA SER A 133 8.51 13.12 3.12
C SER A 133 9.61 12.11 3.44
N THR A 134 9.41 10.80 3.25
CA THR A 134 10.50 9.82 3.48
C THR A 134 11.64 10.00 2.46
N VAL A 135 11.28 10.27 1.20
CA VAL A 135 12.27 10.58 0.15
C VAL A 135 12.95 11.92 0.44
N LEU A 136 12.19 12.93 0.85
CA LEU A 136 12.69 14.25 1.23
C LEU A 136 13.58 14.17 2.46
N ASP A 137 13.22 13.42 3.48
CA ASP A 137 14.02 13.19 4.70
C ASP A 137 15.32 12.48 4.34
N THR A 138 15.26 11.52 3.41
CA THR A 138 16.45 10.86 2.86
C THR A 138 17.31 11.85 2.07
N VAL A 139 16.71 12.66 1.20
CA VAL A 139 17.41 13.69 0.41
C VAL A 139 18.04 14.74 1.32
N LEU A 140 17.33 15.21 2.35
CA LEU A 140 17.83 16.17 3.32
C LEU A 140 18.94 15.57 4.18
N ARG A 141 18.81 14.30 4.57
CA ARG A 141 19.88 13.57 5.28
C ARG A 141 21.12 13.43 4.41
N LEU A 142 20.98 12.99 3.15
CA LEU A 142 22.09 12.85 2.21
C LEU A 142 22.72 14.22 1.89
N ALA A 143 21.90 15.26 1.70
CA ALA A 143 22.37 16.62 1.50
C ALA A 143 23.21 17.10 2.69
N SER A 144 22.77 16.81 3.92
CA SER A 144 23.54 17.09 5.13
C SER A 144 24.80 16.23 5.24
N GLU A 145 24.76 14.96 4.86
CA GLU A 145 25.86 13.99 4.97
C GLU A 145 26.99 14.28 3.98
N TYR A 146 26.63 14.71 2.77
CA TYR A 146 27.57 15.04 1.69
C TYR A 146 27.87 16.54 1.57
N GLU A 147 27.34 17.37 2.47
CA GLU A 147 27.50 18.84 2.48
C GLU A 147 27.13 19.52 1.16
N VAL A 148 26.06 19.03 0.51
CA VAL A 148 25.51 19.59 -0.75
C VAL A 148 24.07 20.03 -0.57
N SER A 149 23.51 20.78 -1.51
CA SER A 149 22.11 21.15 -1.45
C SER A 149 21.18 19.98 -1.78
N ALA A 150 19.99 19.97 -1.18
CA ALA A 150 18.95 18.99 -1.51
C ALA A 150 18.57 18.99 -3.01
N VAL A 151 18.64 20.17 -3.65
CA VAL A 151 18.40 20.32 -5.09
C VAL A 151 19.47 19.58 -5.89
N GLU A 152 20.75 19.73 -5.53
CA GLU A 152 21.86 19.02 -6.20
C GLU A 152 21.75 17.50 -6.04
N ILE A 153 21.33 16.99 -4.88
CA ILE A 153 21.08 15.55 -4.68
C ILE A 153 19.97 15.05 -5.62
N VAL A 154 18.86 15.79 -5.72
CA VAL A 154 17.74 15.40 -6.58
C VAL A 154 18.12 15.50 -8.06
N GLU A 155 18.72 16.60 -8.50
CA GLU A 155 19.16 16.79 -9.88
C GLU A 155 20.22 15.76 -10.29
N SER A 156 21.17 15.45 -9.40
CA SER A 156 22.17 14.43 -9.65
C SER A 156 21.55 13.03 -9.72
N SER A 157 20.68 12.66 -8.77
CA SER A 157 20.09 11.32 -8.72
C SER A 157 19.10 11.08 -9.85
N VAL A 158 18.17 12.01 -10.07
CA VAL A 158 17.15 11.95 -11.11
C VAL A 158 17.78 12.13 -12.48
N GLY A 159 18.71 13.09 -12.63
CA GLY A 159 19.42 13.33 -13.88
C GLY A 159 20.31 12.14 -14.27
N ALA A 160 21.02 11.54 -13.31
CA ALA A 160 21.81 10.33 -13.56
C ALA A 160 20.89 9.16 -13.96
N PHE A 161 19.76 8.97 -13.30
CA PHE A 161 18.80 7.91 -13.64
C PHE A 161 18.23 8.07 -15.05
N TYR A 162 17.78 9.28 -15.43
CA TYR A 162 17.31 9.54 -16.80
C TYR A 162 18.41 9.39 -17.85
N THR A 163 19.64 9.82 -17.54
CA THR A 163 20.79 9.59 -18.43
C THR A 163 21.04 8.11 -18.62
N LEU A 164 20.92 7.32 -17.55
CA LEU A 164 21.12 5.88 -17.57
C LEU A 164 20.00 5.16 -18.34
N LEU A 165 18.74 5.61 -18.23
CA LEU A 165 17.64 5.14 -19.06
C LEU A 165 17.79 5.55 -20.55
N SER A 166 18.31 6.74 -20.83
CA SER A 166 18.60 7.18 -22.20
C SER A 166 19.68 6.29 -22.84
N LEU A 167 20.76 6.03 -22.11
CA LEU A 167 21.80 5.09 -22.54
C LEU A 167 21.22 3.68 -22.72
N ALA A 168 20.41 3.19 -21.78
CA ALA A 168 19.76 1.90 -21.89
C ALA A 168 18.94 1.76 -23.17
N ASN A 169 18.16 2.80 -23.50
CA ASN A 169 17.40 2.86 -24.75
C ASN A 169 18.29 2.84 -25.99
N GLU A 170 19.43 3.55 -25.99
CA GLU A 170 20.43 3.49 -27.07
C GLU A 170 20.98 2.06 -27.28
N TYR A 171 21.14 1.31 -26.18
CA TYR A 171 21.62 -0.07 -26.19
C TYR A 171 20.49 -1.12 -26.25
N GLN A 172 19.22 -0.71 -26.45
CA GLN A 172 18.04 -1.60 -26.49
C GLN A 172 17.89 -2.48 -25.23
N VAL A 173 18.25 -1.92 -24.08
CA VAL A 173 18.06 -2.55 -22.76
C VAL A 173 16.77 -2.03 -22.16
N GLU A 174 15.88 -2.96 -21.82
CA GLU A 174 14.62 -2.62 -21.16
C GLU A 174 14.85 -1.96 -19.79
N PRO A 175 14.08 -0.92 -19.40
CA PRO A 175 14.23 -0.23 -18.13
C PRO A 175 14.23 -1.15 -16.90
N ASP A 176 13.44 -2.21 -16.92
CA ASP A 176 13.35 -3.19 -15.82
C ASP A 176 14.67 -3.93 -15.59
N VAL A 177 15.45 -4.19 -16.66
CA VAL A 177 16.76 -4.84 -16.58
C VAL A 177 17.76 -3.89 -15.92
N VAL A 178 17.72 -2.61 -16.28
CA VAL A 178 18.57 -1.58 -15.68
C VAL A 178 18.30 -1.43 -14.18
N ILE A 179 17.03 -1.32 -13.81
CA ILE A 179 16.62 -1.21 -12.39
C ILE A 179 17.04 -2.47 -11.62
N SER A 180 16.89 -3.65 -12.23
CA SER A 180 17.30 -4.92 -11.63
C SER A 180 18.82 -5.00 -11.39
N LEU A 181 19.62 -4.58 -12.37
CA LEU A 181 21.08 -4.56 -12.26
C LEU A 181 21.55 -3.57 -11.19
N LEU A 182 21.02 -2.33 -11.19
CA LEU A 182 21.34 -1.34 -10.15
C LEU A 182 20.98 -1.86 -8.76
N THR A 183 19.81 -2.48 -8.61
CA THR A 183 19.37 -3.08 -7.34
C THR A 183 20.31 -4.20 -6.88
N GLN A 184 20.78 -5.06 -7.80
CA GLN A 184 21.73 -6.11 -7.48
C GLN A 184 23.09 -5.55 -7.05
N MET A 185 23.61 -4.55 -7.76
CA MET A 185 24.89 -3.91 -7.44
C MET A 185 24.85 -3.26 -6.06
N ILE A 186 23.79 -2.51 -5.73
CA ILE A 186 23.61 -1.89 -4.42
C ILE A 186 23.56 -2.94 -3.30
N LYS A 187 22.91 -4.08 -3.54
CA LYS A 187 22.85 -5.20 -2.58
C LYS A 187 24.18 -5.92 -2.39
N GLN A 188 25.07 -5.90 -3.38
CA GLN A 188 26.40 -6.48 -3.28
C GLN A 188 27.38 -5.58 -2.52
N ASP A 189 27.21 -4.26 -2.62
CA ASP A 189 28.08 -3.28 -1.95
C ASP A 189 27.57 -2.84 -0.57
N SER A 190 26.32 -3.15 -0.20
CA SER A 190 25.83 -2.97 1.18
C SER A 190 26.18 -4.21 2.02
N PRO A 191 27.01 -4.11 3.08
CA PRO A 191 27.12 -5.19 4.03
C PRO A 191 25.74 -5.38 4.66
N ALA A 192 25.13 -6.53 4.43
CA ALA A 192 23.90 -6.90 5.12
C ALA A 192 24.15 -6.77 6.63
N GLU A 193 23.30 -6.00 7.34
CA GLU A 193 23.16 -6.17 8.77
C GLU A 193 22.68 -7.61 9.00
N ASP A 194 23.64 -8.47 9.34
CA ASP A 194 23.43 -9.83 9.78
C ASP A 194 22.74 -9.76 11.16
N LYS A 195 21.41 -9.70 11.18
CA LYS A 195 20.63 -9.99 12.39
C LYS A 195 20.57 -11.49 12.58
N SER A 196 21.72 -12.09 12.90
CA SER A 196 21.79 -13.40 13.51
C SER A 196 22.30 -13.26 14.95
N THR A 197 21.47 -13.77 15.87
CA THR A 197 21.84 -14.26 17.20
C THR A 197 21.99 -13.24 18.35
N GLU A 198 20.89 -12.99 19.07
CA GLU A 198 20.90 -13.02 20.54
C GLU A 198 19.63 -13.75 21.01
N GLN A 199 19.68 -15.08 21.04
CA GLN A 199 18.84 -15.85 21.95
C GLN A 199 19.41 -15.66 23.35
N TYR A 200 18.86 -14.72 24.12
CA TYR A 200 19.05 -14.72 25.57
C TYR A 200 18.24 -15.88 26.15
N SER A 201 18.96 -16.88 26.63
CA SER A 201 18.46 -17.93 27.50
C SER A 201 18.22 -17.35 28.90
N ASP A 202 16.96 -17.10 29.24
CA ASP A 202 16.57 -16.92 30.64
C ASP A 202 16.08 -18.27 31.18
N GLU A 203 17.01 -19.05 31.75
CA GLU A 203 16.66 -20.01 32.80
C GLU A 203 16.29 -19.24 34.07
N PRO A 204 15.20 -19.58 34.78
CA PRO A 204 14.94 -18.97 36.07
C PRO A 204 15.85 -19.62 37.13
N GLU A 205 16.82 -18.86 37.63
CA GLU A 205 17.48 -19.17 38.91
C GLU A 205 16.43 -19.12 40.03
N ILE A 206 16.09 -20.30 40.54
CA ILE A 206 15.42 -20.46 41.83
C ILE A 206 16.48 -20.23 42.91
N LEU A 207 16.34 -19.15 43.69
CA LEU A 207 17.10 -18.96 44.93
C LEU A 207 16.15 -18.72 46.11
N VAL A 208 16.10 -19.77 46.95
CA VAL A 208 15.74 -19.86 48.38
C VAL A 208 14.28 -19.68 48.79
#